data_AF-A0A3E2H7C1-F1
#
_entry.id   AF-A0A3E2H7C1-F1
#
_cell.length_a   1.000
_cell.length_b   1.000
_cell.length_c   1.000
_cell.angle_alpha   90.00
_cell.angle_beta   90.00
_cell.angle_gamma   90.00
#
_symmetry.space_group_name_H-M   'P 1'
#
loop_
_entity.id
_entity.type
_entity.pdbx_description
1 polymer ?
#
loop_
_entity_poly.entity_id
_entity_poly.type
_entity_poly.pdbx_seq_one_letter_code
_entity_poly.pdbx_strand_id
1 'polypeptide(L)'
;MAMTNKLNNLQKIQSSVDPNQIITSLRKDGAVVLQNLVTSDQVRRFIEETHEPLSHVRENTVYSNEDLRIFHGHKTKRLSDLTSLGGAKIVEVEPDEQAQPLHRGQDEWPIFKLVGPRAPEACLNFLVAISDFTAQNGATRVIPGSHQ
;
A
#
# COMPACT_ATOMS: atom_id res chain seq x y z
N MET A 1 15.80 27.12 -11.54
CA MET A 1 16.16 26.85 -10.12
C MET A 1 16.06 25.34 -9.94
N ALA A 2 17.19 24.64 -9.92
CA ALA A 2 17.20 23.18 -9.88
C ALA A 2 16.80 22.71 -8.48
N MET A 3 15.61 22.13 -8.35
CA MET A 3 15.21 21.39 -7.15
C MET A 3 16.12 20.15 -7.08
N THR A 4 17.16 20.21 -6.27
CA THR A 4 17.96 19.05 -5.88
C THR A 4 17.07 18.13 -5.07
N ASN A 5 16.36 17.24 -5.78
CA ASN A 5 15.51 16.22 -5.19
C ASN A 5 16.43 15.19 -4.53
N LYS A 6 16.90 15.48 -3.30
CA LYS A 6 17.42 14.43 -2.43
C LYS A 6 16.25 13.49 -2.20
N LEU A 7 16.24 12.36 -2.91
CA LEU A 7 15.39 11.23 -2.57
C LEU A 7 15.77 10.85 -1.14
N ASN A 8 15.01 11.37 -0.17
CA ASN A 8 15.16 10.96 1.21
C ASN A 8 14.84 9.47 1.25
N ASN A 9 15.78 8.66 1.74
CA ASN A 9 15.50 7.25 1.96
C ASN A 9 14.34 7.13 2.95
N LEU A 10 13.36 6.31 2.60
CA LEU A 10 12.23 6.00 3.48
C LEU A 10 12.75 5.46 4.82
N GLN A 11 12.31 6.05 5.92
CA GLN A 11 12.73 5.62 7.25
C GLN A 11 12.22 4.21 7.55
N LYS A 12 13.08 3.42 8.19
CA LYS A 12 12.78 2.08 8.68
C LYS A 12 12.94 2.08 10.19
N ILE A 13 11.89 1.77 10.92
CA ILE A 13 11.87 1.79 12.39
C ILE A 13 11.23 0.51 12.93
N GLN A 14 11.64 0.08 14.12
CA GLN A 14 11.02 -1.06 14.78
C GLN A 14 9.60 -0.71 15.21
N SER A 15 8.67 -1.67 15.11
CA SER A 15 7.28 -1.50 15.56
C SER A 15 7.14 -1.24 17.07
N SER A 16 8.15 -1.61 17.85
CA SER A 16 8.18 -1.48 19.32
C SER A 16 8.65 -0.12 19.84
N VAL A 17 9.03 0.81 18.96
CA VAL A 17 9.41 2.17 19.39
C VAL A 17 8.19 2.94 19.88
N ASP A 18 8.43 4.06 20.56
CA ASP A 18 7.36 4.98 20.97
C ASP A 18 6.52 5.42 19.74
N PRO A 19 5.17 5.29 19.79
CA PRO A 19 4.30 5.69 18.68
C PRO A 19 4.50 7.13 18.19
N ASN A 20 4.94 8.05 19.06
CA ASN A 20 5.23 9.42 18.67
C ASN A 20 6.41 9.51 17.69
N GLN A 21 7.36 8.58 17.75
CA GLN A 21 8.45 8.51 16.77
C GLN A 21 7.92 8.09 15.39
N ILE A 22 6.99 7.13 15.37
CA ILE A 22 6.30 6.68 14.15
C ILE A 22 5.51 7.86 13.54
N ILE A 23 4.72 8.56 14.36
CA ILE A 23 3.93 9.73 13.93
C ILE A 23 4.85 10.84 13.41
N THR A 24 5.98 11.07 14.07
CA THR A 24 6.96 12.08 13.64
C THR A 24 7.53 11.74 12.26
N SER A 25 7.88 10.48 12.02
CA SER A 25 8.34 10.02 10.70
C SER A 25 7.25 10.17 9.64
N LEU A 26 6.02 9.76 9.95
CA LEU A 26 4.87 9.89 9.03
C LEU A 26 4.60 11.34 8.65
N ARG A 27 4.62 12.26 9.61
CA ARG A 27 4.42 13.71 9.34
C ARG A 27 5.54 14.29 8.47
N LYS A 28 6.78 13.84 8.69
CA LYS A 28 7.94 14.33 7.94
C LYS A 28 7.97 13.81 6.51
N ASP A 29 7.81 12.50 6.33
CA ASP A 29 8.10 11.81 5.07
C ASP A 29 6.83 11.31 4.34
N GLY A 30 5.66 11.37 4.97
CA GLY A 30 4.38 10.89 4.42
C GLY A 30 4.23 9.36 4.44
N ALA A 31 5.31 8.63 4.75
CA ALA A 31 5.35 7.18 4.84
C ALA A 31 6.51 6.74 5.77
N VAL A 32 6.41 5.52 6.31
CA VAL A 32 7.46 4.88 7.12
C VAL A 32 7.36 3.36 6.99
N VAL A 33 8.50 2.65 7.01
CA VAL A 33 8.53 1.19 7.12
C VAL A 33 8.58 0.80 8.59
N LEU A 34 7.56 0.09 9.06
CA LEU A 34 7.56 -0.55 10.37
C LEU A 34 8.10 -1.97 10.25
N GLN A 35 9.20 -2.24 10.91
CA GLN A 35 9.81 -3.57 10.98
C GLN A 35 9.15 -4.36 12.11
N ASN A 36 8.96 -5.66 11.89
CA ASN A 36 8.42 -6.58 12.90
C ASN A 36 7.04 -6.17 13.43
N LEU A 37 6.17 -5.62 12.57
CA LEU A 37 4.79 -5.29 12.94
C LEU A 37 3.94 -6.55 13.16
N VAL A 38 4.18 -7.58 12.35
CA VAL A 38 3.56 -8.91 12.46
C VAL A 38 4.66 -9.97 12.56
N THR A 39 4.39 -11.04 13.30
CA THR A 39 5.33 -12.16 13.46
C THR A 39 5.22 -13.13 12.28
N SER A 40 6.28 -13.92 12.03
CA SER A 40 6.24 -14.96 11.00
C SER A 40 5.15 -16.00 11.25
N ASP A 41 4.81 -16.29 12.51
CA ASP A 41 3.69 -17.18 12.84
C ASP A 41 2.33 -16.55 12.49
N GLN A 42 2.14 -15.25 12.76
CA GLN A 42 0.93 -14.54 12.35
C GLN A 42 0.79 -14.52 10.83
N VAL A 43 1.87 -14.27 10.09
CA VAL A 43 1.88 -14.32 8.63
C VAL A 43 1.53 -15.72 8.12
N ARG A 44 2.16 -16.76 8.68
CA ARG A 44 1.89 -18.16 8.31
C ARG A 44 0.41 -18.51 8.51
N ARG A 45 -0.17 -18.25 9.69
CA ARG A 45 -1.58 -18.55 9.97
C ARG A 45 -2.52 -17.75 9.07
N PHE A 46 -2.20 -16.48 8.82
CA PHE A 46 -3.00 -15.64 7.93
C PHE A 46 -3.02 -16.19 6.49
N ILE A 47 -1.87 -16.64 5.97
CA ILE A 47 -1.79 -17.29 4.66
C ILE A 47 -2.61 -18.59 4.65
N GLU A 48 -2.46 -19.45 5.68
CA GLU A 48 -3.22 -20.70 5.79
C GLU A 48 -4.74 -20.47 5.77
N GLU A 49 -5.22 -19.47 6.51
CA GLU A 49 -6.64 -19.12 6.60
C GLU A 49 -7.20 -18.52 5.30
N THR A 50 -6.35 -17.83 4.52
CA THR A 50 -6.78 -17.09 3.33
C THR A 50 -6.47 -17.79 2.02
N HIS A 51 -5.69 -18.88 2.04
CA HIS A 51 -5.28 -19.61 0.84
C HIS A 51 -6.48 -20.14 0.04
N GLU A 52 -7.43 -20.82 0.70
CA GLU A 52 -8.62 -21.34 0.01
C GLU A 52 -9.49 -20.22 -0.54
N PRO A 53 -9.85 -19.16 0.22
CA PRO A 53 -10.63 -18.06 -0.32
C PRO A 53 -9.95 -17.37 -1.51
N LEU A 54 -8.63 -17.15 -1.42
CA LEU A 54 -7.86 -16.49 -2.47
C LEU A 54 -7.77 -17.32 -3.76
N SER A 55 -7.75 -18.67 -3.65
CA SER A 55 -7.72 -19.56 -4.82
C SER A 55 -8.98 -19.48 -5.69
N HIS A 56 -10.09 -19.00 -5.13
CA HIS A 56 -11.35 -18.76 -5.84
C HIS A 56 -11.43 -17.37 -6.49
N VAL A 57 -10.50 -16.47 -6.15
CA VAL A 57 -10.43 -15.13 -6.72
C VAL A 57 -9.76 -15.21 -8.10
N ARG A 58 -10.46 -14.70 -9.12
CA ARG A 58 -9.88 -14.60 -10.45
C ARG A 58 -8.83 -13.49 -10.50
N GLU A 59 -7.81 -13.71 -11.30
CA GLU A 59 -6.95 -12.63 -11.76
C GLU A 59 -7.77 -11.63 -12.60
N ASN A 60 -7.28 -10.38 -12.64
CA ASN A 60 -7.85 -9.27 -13.38
C ASN A 60 -9.11 -8.67 -12.73
N THR A 61 -9.39 -7.42 -13.06
CA THR A 61 -10.60 -6.75 -12.58
C THR A 61 -11.76 -6.86 -13.56
N VAL A 62 -12.98 -6.79 -13.04
CA VAL A 62 -14.24 -6.74 -13.81
C VAL A 62 -14.66 -5.33 -14.21
N TYR A 63 -13.87 -4.30 -13.86
CA TYR A 63 -14.17 -2.92 -14.25
C TYR A 63 -14.15 -2.76 -15.76
N SER A 64 -15.15 -2.06 -16.29
CA SER A 64 -15.21 -1.69 -17.71
C SER A 64 -14.31 -0.50 -18.04
N ASN A 65 -14.00 0.34 -17.05
CA ASN A 65 -13.12 1.49 -17.20
C ASN A 65 -11.65 1.05 -17.33
N GLU A 66 -10.98 1.52 -18.38
CA GLU A 66 -9.59 1.14 -18.70
C GLU A 66 -8.57 1.62 -17.66
N ASP A 67 -8.72 2.84 -17.15
CA ASP A 67 -7.83 3.38 -16.11
C ASP A 67 -7.90 2.54 -14.83
N LEU A 68 -9.11 2.14 -14.43
CA LEU A 68 -9.31 1.23 -13.29
C LEU A 68 -8.76 -0.16 -13.57
N ARG A 69 -8.82 -0.65 -14.82
CA ARG A 69 -8.19 -1.92 -15.19
C ARG A 69 -6.67 -1.86 -15.10
N ILE A 70 -6.06 -0.80 -15.62
CA ILE A 70 -4.60 -0.57 -15.53
C ILE A 70 -4.18 -0.44 -14.07
N PHE A 71 -4.94 0.33 -13.28
CA PHE A 71 -4.68 0.48 -11.86
C PHE A 71 -4.78 -0.84 -11.12
N HIS A 72 -5.80 -1.66 -11.39
CA HIS A 72 -5.93 -2.96 -10.74
C HIS A 72 -4.95 -4.00 -11.32
N GLY A 73 -4.38 -3.81 -12.49
CA GLY A 73 -3.52 -4.82 -13.09
C GLY A 73 -4.30 -6.04 -13.60
N HIS A 74 -3.66 -6.77 -14.50
CA HIS A 74 -4.28 -7.87 -15.25
C HIS A 74 -3.97 -9.25 -14.68
N LYS A 75 -2.90 -9.36 -13.90
CA LYS A 75 -2.40 -10.55 -13.21
C LYS A 75 -2.31 -10.32 -11.71
N THR A 76 -3.33 -9.67 -11.15
CA THR A 76 -3.41 -9.38 -9.72
C THR A 76 -4.74 -9.89 -9.17
N LYS A 77 -4.69 -10.71 -8.12
CA LYS A 77 -5.88 -11.15 -7.36
C LYS A 77 -6.11 -10.21 -6.18
N ARG A 78 -7.38 -9.91 -5.90
CA ARG A 78 -7.79 -9.06 -4.76
C ARG A 78 -8.92 -9.70 -3.99
N LEU A 79 -8.61 -10.19 -2.80
CA LEU A 79 -9.61 -10.63 -1.83
C LEU A 79 -9.94 -9.46 -0.91
N SER A 80 -11.19 -8.99 -0.95
CA SER A 80 -11.69 -7.86 -0.14
C SER A 80 -12.59 -8.36 0.99
N ASP A 81 -13.10 -7.43 1.81
CA ASP A 81 -14.09 -7.71 2.87
C ASP A 81 -13.60 -8.68 3.96
N LEU A 82 -12.29 -8.68 4.21
CA LEU A 82 -11.66 -9.51 5.27
C LEU A 82 -12.07 -9.08 6.68
N THR A 83 -12.54 -7.85 6.84
CA THR A 83 -12.98 -7.30 8.13
C THR A 83 -14.23 -6.45 7.94
N SER A 84 -14.95 -6.18 9.03
CA SER A 84 -16.06 -5.21 9.03
C SER A 84 -15.61 -3.76 8.74
N LEU A 85 -14.30 -3.48 8.76
CA LEU A 85 -13.71 -2.25 8.24
C LEU A 85 -13.47 -2.45 6.74
N GLY A 86 -14.25 -1.77 5.89
CA GLY A 86 -14.29 -1.98 4.42
C GLY A 86 -12.98 -1.71 3.64
N GLY A 87 -11.86 -1.47 4.31
CA GLY A 87 -10.55 -1.21 3.71
C GLY A 87 -9.58 -2.41 3.67
N ALA A 88 -9.85 -3.49 4.41
CA ALA A 88 -8.91 -4.62 4.50
C ALA A 88 -8.97 -5.51 3.26
N LYS A 89 -7.82 -5.66 2.57
CA LYS A 89 -7.69 -6.41 1.32
C LYS A 89 -6.39 -7.21 1.29
N ILE A 90 -6.43 -8.44 0.77
CA ILE A 90 -5.23 -9.15 0.31
C ILE A 90 -5.05 -8.84 -1.17
N VAL A 91 -3.82 -8.53 -1.55
CA VAL A 91 -3.41 -8.31 -2.94
C VAL A 91 -2.28 -9.28 -3.25
N GLU A 92 -2.54 -10.20 -4.18
CA GLU A 92 -1.53 -11.12 -4.72
C GLU A 92 -1.19 -10.70 -6.14
N VAL A 93 0.07 -10.36 -6.36
CA VAL A 93 0.61 -9.90 -7.64
C VAL A 93 1.40 -11.05 -8.25
N GLU A 94 0.97 -11.51 -9.42
CA GLU A 94 1.64 -12.59 -10.15
C GLU A 94 2.89 -12.09 -10.90
N PRO A 95 3.79 -12.98 -11.33
CA PRO A 95 4.95 -12.61 -12.14
C PRO A 95 4.61 -11.81 -13.41
N ASP A 96 5.47 -10.85 -13.71
CA ASP A 96 5.40 -9.94 -14.87
C ASP A 96 4.20 -8.99 -14.91
N GLU A 97 3.52 -8.78 -13.78
CA GLU A 97 2.52 -7.72 -13.67
C GLU A 97 3.13 -6.32 -13.87
N GLN A 98 2.33 -5.40 -14.40
CA GLN A 98 2.74 -4.02 -14.61
C GLN A 98 2.67 -3.20 -13.32
N ALA A 99 3.62 -2.29 -13.15
CA ALA A 99 3.61 -1.35 -12.04
C ALA A 99 2.37 -0.44 -12.13
N GLN A 100 1.63 -0.31 -11.03
CA GLN A 100 0.54 0.65 -10.95
C GLN A 100 1.05 2.08 -11.21
N PRO A 101 0.25 2.94 -11.86
CA PRO A 101 0.55 4.37 -11.96
C PRO A 101 0.72 4.99 -10.57
N LEU A 102 1.58 6.01 -10.46
CA LEU A 102 1.70 6.79 -9.23
C LEU A 102 0.37 7.48 -8.90
N HIS A 103 -0.07 7.36 -7.66
CA HIS A 103 -1.36 7.87 -7.18
C HIS A 103 -1.30 8.16 -5.68
N ARG A 104 -2.34 8.79 -5.13
CA ARG A 104 -2.56 8.92 -3.68
C ARG A 104 -3.70 8.01 -3.25
N GLY A 105 -3.61 7.46 -2.03
CA GLY A 105 -4.68 6.63 -1.48
C GLY A 105 -6.03 7.37 -1.39
N GLN A 106 -6.00 8.67 -1.14
CA GLN A 106 -7.19 9.52 -1.06
C GLN A 106 -7.82 9.87 -2.43
N ASP A 107 -7.19 9.51 -3.55
CA ASP A 107 -7.73 9.79 -4.89
C ASP A 107 -9.03 9.02 -5.17
N GLU A 108 -9.38 8.04 -4.32
CA GLU A 108 -10.69 7.38 -4.29
C GLU A 108 -11.85 8.37 -4.05
N TRP A 109 -11.59 9.48 -3.36
CA TRP A 109 -12.58 10.52 -3.07
C TRP A 109 -12.19 11.83 -3.77
N PRO A 110 -12.88 12.21 -4.87
CA PRO A 110 -12.50 13.35 -5.71
C PRO A 110 -12.31 14.68 -4.96
N ILE A 111 -13.00 14.86 -3.83
CA ILE A 111 -12.91 16.07 -3.01
C ILE A 111 -11.49 16.34 -2.49
N PHE A 112 -10.72 15.31 -2.14
CA PHE A 112 -9.37 15.49 -1.60
C PHE A 112 -8.37 15.94 -2.67
N LYS A 113 -8.61 15.56 -3.93
CA LYS A 113 -7.86 16.08 -5.07
C LYS A 113 -8.15 17.56 -5.33
N LEU A 114 -9.39 17.99 -5.12
CA LEU A 114 -9.80 19.40 -5.28
C LEU A 114 -9.25 20.31 -4.17
N VAL A 115 -9.23 19.83 -2.92
CA VAL A 115 -8.73 20.62 -1.78
C VAL A 115 -7.19 20.63 -1.71
N GLY A 116 -6.53 19.55 -2.16
CA GLY A 116 -5.08 19.45 -2.23
C GLY A 116 -4.42 19.30 -0.85
N PRO A 117 -3.17 19.79 -0.66
CA PRO A 117 -2.41 19.62 0.59
C PRO A 117 -3.06 20.24 1.86
N ARG A 118 -4.11 21.05 1.71
CA ARG A 118 -4.88 21.62 2.83
C ARG A 118 -6.03 20.72 3.28
N ALA A 119 -6.29 19.63 2.56
CA ALA A 119 -7.33 18.70 2.93
C ALA A 119 -6.94 17.98 4.23
N PRO A 120 -7.91 17.66 5.11
CA PRO A 120 -7.60 16.77 6.22
C PRO A 120 -7.23 15.39 5.68
N GLU A 121 -6.43 14.66 6.46
CA GLU A 121 -6.05 13.28 6.17
C GLU A 121 -7.30 12.39 6.02
N ALA A 122 -7.52 11.88 4.82
CA ALA A 122 -8.67 11.04 4.47
C ALA A 122 -8.47 9.57 4.83
N CYS A 123 -7.22 9.10 4.69
CA CYS A 123 -6.86 7.69 4.78
C CYS A 123 -5.47 7.49 5.37
N LEU A 124 -5.32 6.39 6.11
CA LEU A 124 -4.04 5.84 6.54
C LEU A 124 -3.98 4.37 6.13
N ASN A 125 -2.97 4.00 5.35
CA ASN A 125 -2.80 2.62 4.88
C ASN A 125 -1.69 1.91 5.65
N PHE A 126 -2.02 0.73 6.19
CA PHE A 126 -1.04 -0.25 6.64
C PHE A 126 -0.86 -1.29 5.54
N LEU A 127 0.20 -1.15 4.74
CA LEU A 127 0.60 -2.15 3.76
C LEU A 127 1.49 -3.18 4.46
N VAL A 128 0.91 -4.32 4.82
CA VAL A 128 1.60 -5.40 5.52
C VAL A 128 2.10 -6.41 4.50
N ALA A 129 3.42 -6.60 4.45
CA ALA A 129 4.03 -7.62 3.61
C ALA A 129 3.78 -9.00 4.24
N ILE A 130 3.09 -9.89 3.50
CA ILE A 130 2.87 -11.30 3.86
C ILE A 130 3.81 -12.25 3.09
N SER A 131 4.63 -11.69 2.21
CA SER A 131 5.76 -12.32 1.51
C SER A 131 6.90 -11.30 1.42
N ASP A 132 8.08 -11.71 0.97
CA ASP A 132 9.21 -10.78 0.81
C ASP A 132 8.89 -9.67 -0.20
N PHE A 133 9.15 -8.42 0.17
CA PHE A 133 9.07 -7.27 -0.75
C PHE A 133 10.48 -6.92 -1.24
N THR A 134 10.72 -7.12 -2.53
CA THR A 134 11.99 -6.84 -3.21
C THR A 134 11.77 -5.91 -4.40
N ALA A 135 12.84 -5.28 -4.89
CA ALA A 135 12.73 -4.48 -6.11
C ALA A 135 12.33 -5.32 -7.32
N GLN A 136 12.72 -6.60 -7.34
CA GLN A 136 12.51 -7.54 -8.43
C GLN A 136 11.07 -8.02 -8.51
N ASN A 137 10.42 -8.29 -7.37
CA ASN A 137 9.03 -8.77 -7.33
C ASN A 137 7.99 -7.66 -7.11
N GLY A 138 8.38 -6.39 -7.31
CA GLY A 138 7.43 -5.29 -7.36
C GLY A 138 7.05 -4.70 -6.00
N ALA A 139 7.99 -4.64 -5.04
CA ALA A 139 7.76 -3.92 -3.78
C ALA A 139 7.18 -2.51 -4.00
N THR A 140 6.21 -2.12 -3.17
CA THR A 140 5.56 -0.81 -3.26
C THR A 140 6.57 0.32 -3.28
N ARG A 141 6.44 1.21 -4.26
CA ARG A 141 7.27 2.39 -4.43
C ARG A 141 6.55 3.60 -3.85
N VAL A 142 7.24 4.37 -3.02
CA VAL A 142 6.71 5.59 -2.41
C VAL A 142 7.61 6.77 -2.74
N ILE A 143 7.04 7.98 -2.73
CA ILE A 143 7.78 9.24 -2.89
C ILE A 143 7.71 10.00 -1.56
N PRO A 144 8.74 9.88 -0.70
CA PRO A 144 8.76 10.59 0.58
C PRO A 144 8.64 12.09 0.39
N GLY A 145 7.79 12.74 1.20
CA GLY A 145 7.54 14.18 1.14
C GLY A 145 6.52 14.64 0.10
N SER A 146 5.98 13.74 -0.74
CA SER A 146 4.98 14.10 -1.78
C SER A 146 3.61 14.52 -1.24
N HIS A 147 3.41 14.45 0.08
CA HIS A 147 2.24 14.98 0.79
C HIS A 147 2.31 16.49 1.05
N GLN A 148 3.49 17.11 0.89
CA GLN A 148 3.72 18.54 1.08
C GLN A 148 3.42 19.36 -0.18
#